data_AF-A0A4Y2PLM7-F1
#
_entry.id   AF-A0A4Y2PLM7-F1
#
_cell.length_a   1.000
_cell.length_b   1.000
_cell.length_c   1.000
_cell.angle_alpha   90.00
_cell.angle_beta   90.00
_cell.angle_gamma   90.00
#
_symmetry.space_group_name_H-M   'P 1'
#
loop_
_entity.id
_entity.type
_entity.pdbx_description
1 polymer ?
#
loop_
_entity_poly.entity_id
_entity_poly.type
_entity_poly.pdbx_seq_one_letter_code
_entity_poly.pdbx_strand_id
1 'polypeptide(L)'
;MDFMYYANEDGTSYLSPETTTIKKDVSAGLPVSYTADNLKSCLRETGGVTSRPRVRRPCNVGRKVQPEHVLAYALAHTQSSTKMISENCGLSKSRVWTILNESGAHPYRSTPVQVLLTRYAERRYTWCNFVMNNLEDHPTFLVDIIWMDEACFSRNGMCNRQIIHTWSLENPRFSVEVRHELCRSINVWCETFNDRLIGKVFYEGKLTGQRYRV
;
A
#
# COMPACT_ATOMS: atom_id res chain seq x y z
N MET A 1 -44.67 27.72 -35.84
CA MET A 1 -44.95 28.58 -36.99
C MET A 1 -44.11 29.82 -36.80
N ASP A 2 -43.09 29.97 -37.64
CA ASP A 2 -42.67 31.24 -38.24
C ASP A 2 -41.49 30.91 -39.16
N PHE A 3 -41.83 30.78 -40.44
CA PHE A 3 -40.93 30.50 -41.55
C PHE A 3 -40.50 31.85 -42.12
N MET A 4 -39.22 32.21 -41.98
CA MET A 4 -38.68 33.40 -42.64
C MET A 4 -38.25 33.02 -44.06
N TYR A 5 -39.09 33.37 -45.02
CA TYR A 5 -38.84 33.28 -46.46
C TYR A 5 -37.92 34.41 -46.89
N TYR A 6 -36.83 34.10 -47.58
CA TYR A 6 -36.12 35.06 -48.42
C TYR A 6 -36.38 34.71 -49.88
N ALA A 7 -37.11 35.58 -50.58
CA ALA A 7 -37.34 35.53 -52.01
C ALA A 7 -36.27 36.36 -52.73
N ASN A 8 -35.58 35.76 -53.70
CA ASN A 8 -34.82 36.52 -54.70
C ASN A 8 -35.73 36.75 -55.93
N GLU A 9 -35.46 37.83 -56.67
CA GLU A 9 -36.34 38.44 -57.70
C GLU A 9 -36.68 37.55 -58.92
N ASP A 10 -36.18 36.30 -58.95
CA ASP A 10 -36.37 35.35 -60.04
C ASP A 10 -37.21 34.11 -59.63
N GLY A 11 -37.84 34.14 -58.46
CA GLY A 11 -38.87 33.16 -58.05
C GLY A 11 -38.40 31.72 -57.86
N THR A 12 -37.11 31.46 -57.68
CA THR A 12 -36.58 30.10 -57.45
C THR A 12 -35.98 29.97 -56.04
N SER A 13 -36.53 29.05 -55.23
CA SER A 13 -35.99 28.64 -53.93
C SER A 13 -35.30 27.28 -54.05
N TYR A 14 -34.09 27.15 -53.48
CA TYR A 14 -33.38 25.87 -53.41
C TYR A 14 -32.96 25.58 -51.97
N LEU A 15 -33.20 24.33 -51.53
CA LEU A 15 -32.75 23.76 -50.27
C LEU A 15 -31.33 23.20 -50.46
N SER A 16 -30.34 23.75 -49.74
CA SER A 16 -29.00 23.15 -49.65
C SER A 16 -28.76 22.58 -48.24
N PRO A 17 -28.44 21.28 -48.09
CA PRO A 17 -28.15 20.68 -46.80
C PRO A 17 -26.65 20.72 -46.50
N GLU A 18 -26.16 21.82 -45.92
CA GLU A 18 -24.83 21.83 -45.31
C GLU A 18 -24.97 21.70 -43.79
N THR A 19 -24.74 20.49 -43.30
CA THR A 19 -24.62 20.18 -41.89
C THR A 19 -23.40 20.88 -41.31
N THR A 20 -23.62 21.97 -40.58
CA THR A 20 -22.56 22.71 -39.89
C THR A 20 -22.00 21.86 -38.75
N THR A 21 -20.89 21.18 -38.99
CA THR A 21 -20.11 20.55 -37.92
C THR A 21 -19.33 21.63 -37.18
N ILE A 22 -19.75 21.87 -35.94
CA ILE A 22 -19.06 22.74 -34.98
C ILE A 22 -17.66 22.17 -34.74
N LYS A 23 -16.63 22.86 -35.24
CA LYS A 23 -15.23 22.53 -34.98
C LYS A 23 -14.92 22.87 -33.52
N LYS A 24 -14.70 21.86 -32.69
CA LYS A 24 -13.94 22.02 -31.45
C LYS A 24 -12.46 22.05 -31.83
N ASP A 25 -11.82 23.20 -31.65
CA ASP A 25 -10.37 23.35 -31.71
C ASP A 25 -9.72 22.48 -30.62
N VAL A 26 -9.08 21.39 -31.04
CA VAL A 26 -8.17 20.61 -30.20
C VAL A 26 -6.77 20.77 -30.78
N SER A 27 -6.00 21.64 -30.13
CA SER A 27 -4.56 21.81 -30.31
C SER A 27 -3.83 20.53 -29.87
N ALA A 28 -3.78 19.53 -30.75
CA ALA A 28 -2.81 18.44 -30.70
C ALA A 28 -2.33 18.23 -32.14
N GLY A 29 -1.04 18.46 -32.40
CA GLY A 29 -0.45 18.41 -33.73
C GLY A 29 -0.85 17.15 -34.49
N LEU A 30 -1.34 17.32 -35.71
CA LEU A 30 -1.70 16.21 -36.58
C LEU A 30 -0.48 15.30 -36.79
N PRO A 31 -0.65 13.97 -36.71
CA PRO A 31 0.45 13.03 -36.93
C PRO A 31 1.00 13.21 -38.34
N VAL A 32 2.33 13.17 -38.47
CA VAL A 32 3.02 13.33 -39.76
C VAL A 32 2.56 12.24 -40.72
N SER A 33 2.42 12.56 -42.02
CA SER A 33 1.78 11.72 -43.06
C SER A 33 2.19 10.24 -43.04
N TYR A 34 3.49 9.95 -42.86
CA TYR A 34 4.00 8.58 -42.78
C TYR A 34 3.39 7.75 -41.64
N THR A 35 2.94 8.39 -40.57
CA THR A 35 2.29 7.73 -39.43
C THR A 35 0.91 7.22 -39.82
N ALA A 36 0.16 7.99 -40.59
CA ALA A 36 -1.16 7.59 -41.09
C ALA A 36 -1.04 6.41 -42.07
N ASP A 37 -0.01 6.42 -42.92
CA ASP A 37 0.23 5.33 -43.86
C ASP A 37 0.71 4.04 -43.18
N ASN A 38 1.56 4.16 -42.14
CA ASN A 38 1.94 3.02 -41.30
C ASN A 38 0.71 2.43 -40.59
N LEU A 39 -0.21 3.27 -40.13
CA LEU A 39 -1.44 2.85 -39.44
C LEU A 39 -2.39 2.10 -40.39
N LYS A 40 -2.51 2.58 -41.64
CA LYS A 40 -3.24 1.87 -42.71
C LYS A 40 -2.60 0.52 -43.03
N SER A 41 -1.27 0.44 -43.13
CA SER A 41 -0.56 -0.82 -43.38
C SER A 41 -0.78 -1.82 -42.23
N CYS A 42 -0.66 -1.37 -40.98
CA CYS A 42 -0.91 -2.21 -39.80
C CYS A 42 -2.34 -2.74 -39.75
N LEU A 43 -3.35 -1.91 -40.06
CA LEU A 43 -4.75 -2.34 -40.13
C LEU A 43 -4.98 -3.38 -41.23
N ARG A 44 -4.36 -3.20 -42.40
CA ARG A 44 -4.49 -4.12 -43.54
C ARG A 44 -3.77 -5.45 -43.31
N GLU A 45 -2.62 -5.44 -42.62
CA GLU A 45 -1.80 -6.63 -42.37
C GLU A 45 -2.26 -7.44 -41.14
N THR A 46 -2.62 -6.76 -40.05
CA THR A 46 -2.79 -7.39 -38.73
C THR A 46 -4.21 -7.20 -38.17
N GLY A 47 -5.06 -6.39 -38.81
CA GLY A 47 -6.43 -6.12 -38.35
C GLY A 47 -6.54 -5.25 -37.10
N GLY A 48 -5.44 -4.65 -36.64
CA GLY A 48 -5.40 -3.87 -35.41
C GLY A 48 -4.26 -2.84 -35.37
N VAL A 49 -4.35 -1.92 -34.41
CA VAL A 49 -3.41 -0.78 -34.23
C VAL A 49 -2.42 -1.06 -33.08
N THR A 50 -2.30 -2.31 -32.63
CA THR A 50 -1.40 -2.65 -31.51
C THR A 50 0.06 -2.57 -31.95
N SER A 51 0.90 -1.93 -31.13
CA SER A 51 2.34 -1.86 -31.38
C SER A 51 2.95 -3.26 -31.40
N ARG A 52 3.82 -3.54 -32.39
CA ARG A 52 4.59 -4.79 -32.42
C ARG A 52 5.34 -5.00 -31.10
N PRO A 53 5.43 -6.24 -30.57
CA PRO A 53 6.19 -6.51 -29.37
C PRO A 53 7.62 -6.00 -29.51
N ARG A 54 8.06 -5.10 -28.64
CA ARG A 54 9.45 -4.65 -28.64
C ARG A 54 10.33 -5.82 -28.23
N VAL A 55 11.25 -6.23 -29.10
CA VAL A 55 12.29 -7.22 -28.77
C VAL A 55 13.09 -6.65 -27.60
N ARG A 56 12.96 -7.28 -26.43
CA ARG A 56 13.75 -6.89 -25.25
C ARG A 56 15.19 -7.31 -25.49
N ARG A 57 16.14 -6.46 -25.08
CA ARG A 57 17.57 -6.78 -25.11
C ARG A 57 17.79 -8.07 -24.30
N PRO A 58 18.57 -9.05 -24.82
CA PRO A 58 18.88 -10.25 -24.05
C PRO A 58 19.48 -9.85 -22.70
N CYS A 59 18.88 -10.33 -21.61
CA CYS A 59 19.44 -10.12 -20.29
C CYS A 59 20.69 -11.00 -20.19
N ASN A 60 21.84 -10.42 -19.83
CA ASN A 60 23.06 -11.18 -19.61
C ASN A 60 22.81 -12.20 -18.49
N VAL A 61 22.56 -13.47 -18.85
CA VAL A 61 22.52 -14.59 -17.91
C VAL A 61 23.95 -14.97 -17.55
N GLY A 62 24.68 -14.03 -16.97
CA GLY A 62 25.99 -14.28 -16.39
C GLY A 62 25.80 -15.05 -15.09
N ARG A 63 26.31 -16.30 -15.06
CA ARG A 63 26.21 -17.32 -13.99
C ARG A 63 24.91 -18.13 -14.03
N LYS A 64 25.02 -19.41 -14.45
CA LYS A 64 23.99 -20.46 -14.35
C LYS A 64 23.72 -20.85 -12.89
N VAL A 65 23.29 -19.91 -12.05
CA VAL A 65 22.61 -20.30 -10.81
C VAL A 65 21.17 -20.54 -11.22
N GLN A 66 20.69 -21.78 -11.03
CA GLN A 66 19.28 -22.08 -11.30
C GLN A 66 18.42 -21.20 -10.38
N PRO A 67 17.42 -20.48 -10.91
CA PRO A 67 16.55 -19.62 -10.11
C PRO A 67 15.89 -20.36 -8.94
N GLU A 68 15.74 -21.68 -9.10
CA GLU A 68 15.27 -22.62 -8.08
C GLU A 68 16.08 -22.58 -6.78
N HIS A 69 17.41 -22.42 -6.83
CA HIS A 69 18.24 -22.35 -5.61
C HIS A 69 17.98 -21.08 -4.79
N VAL A 70 17.73 -19.96 -5.47
CA VAL A 70 17.40 -18.68 -4.82
C VAL A 70 16.05 -18.78 -4.13
N LEU A 71 15.06 -19.38 -4.81
CA LEU A 71 13.73 -19.59 -4.26
C LEU A 71 13.75 -20.58 -3.09
N ALA A 72 14.43 -21.71 -3.23
CA ALA A 72 14.57 -22.70 -2.16
C ALA A 72 15.24 -22.10 -0.91
N TYR A 73 16.30 -21.30 -1.09
CA TYR A 73 16.95 -20.63 0.02
C TYR A 73 16.03 -19.60 0.71
N ALA A 74 15.30 -18.79 -0.07
CA ALA A 74 14.38 -17.79 0.44
C ALA A 74 13.21 -18.41 1.21
N LEU A 75 12.68 -19.55 0.73
CA LEU A 75 11.60 -20.29 1.41
C LEU A 75 12.11 -21.01 2.67
N ALA A 76 13.33 -21.55 2.66
CA ALA A 76 13.93 -22.18 3.83
C ALA A 76 14.32 -21.16 4.93
N HIS A 77 14.70 -19.94 4.53
CA HIS A 77 15.12 -18.88 5.44
C HIS A 77 14.28 -17.63 5.23
N THR A 78 13.01 -17.74 5.59
CA THR A 78 11.98 -16.73 5.30
C THR A 78 12.37 -15.32 5.76
N GLN A 79 13.10 -15.17 6.87
CA GLN A 79 13.54 -13.88 7.41
C GLN A 79 14.74 -13.24 6.70
N SER A 80 15.25 -13.85 5.63
CA SER A 80 16.47 -13.40 4.99
C SER A 80 16.27 -12.13 4.15
N SER A 81 17.15 -11.15 4.32
CA SER A 81 17.18 -9.98 3.44
C SER A 81 17.68 -10.36 2.04
N THR A 82 17.29 -9.60 1.01
CA THR A 82 17.82 -9.78 -0.35
C THR A 82 19.35 -9.66 -0.43
N LYS A 83 19.97 -8.97 0.54
CA LYS A 83 21.44 -8.90 0.66
C LYS A 83 22.02 -10.24 1.12
N MET A 84 21.45 -10.85 2.17
CA MET A 84 21.91 -12.17 2.64
C MET A 84 21.69 -13.25 1.58
N ILE A 85 20.55 -13.22 0.89
CA ILE A 85 20.28 -14.14 -0.23
C ILE A 85 21.31 -13.94 -1.36
N SER A 86 21.66 -12.68 -1.67
CA SER A 86 22.68 -12.33 -2.66
C SER A 86 24.06 -12.85 -2.29
N GLU A 87 24.48 -12.69 -1.03
CA GLU A 87 25.76 -13.19 -0.51
C GLU A 87 25.81 -14.73 -0.53
N ASN A 88 24.75 -15.40 -0.09
CA ASN A 88 24.70 -16.86 -0.02
C ASN A 88 24.57 -17.53 -1.39
N CYS A 89 23.85 -16.91 -2.33
CA CYS A 89 23.71 -17.44 -3.69
C CYS A 89 24.82 -16.95 -4.64
N GLY A 90 25.70 -16.05 -4.21
CA GLY A 90 26.77 -15.49 -5.05
C GLY A 90 26.22 -14.73 -6.27
N LEU A 91 25.06 -14.08 -6.12
CA LEU A 91 24.37 -13.32 -7.16
C LEU A 91 24.33 -11.83 -6.81
N SER A 92 24.12 -10.97 -7.80
CA SER A 92 23.83 -9.57 -7.50
C SER A 92 22.45 -9.41 -6.87
N LYS A 93 22.30 -8.43 -5.96
CA LYS A 93 21.02 -8.11 -5.32
C LYS A 93 19.89 -7.90 -6.33
N SER A 94 20.18 -7.21 -7.44
CA SER A 94 19.20 -6.97 -8.52
C SER A 94 18.75 -8.28 -9.16
N ARG A 95 19.66 -9.24 -9.38
CA ARG A 95 19.32 -10.54 -9.95
C ARG A 95 18.45 -11.36 -9.00
N VAL A 96 18.76 -11.35 -7.70
CA VAL A 96 17.91 -11.99 -6.67
C VAL A 96 16.52 -11.39 -6.66
N TRP A 97 16.41 -10.06 -6.70
CA TRP A 97 15.11 -9.37 -6.76
C TRP A 97 14.29 -9.74 -7.99
N THR A 98 14.93 -9.78 -9.17
CA THR A 98 14.28 -10.21 -10.42
C THR A 98 13.78 -11.65 -10.31
N ILE A 99 14.61 -12.57 -9.84
CA ILE A 99 14.24 -13.99 -9.70
C ILE A 99 13.06 -14.15 -8.73
N LEU A 100 13.09 -13.49 -7.57
CA LEU A 100 11.99 -13.56 -6.61
C LEU A 100 10.68 -13.02 -7.21
N ASN A 101 10.75 -11.90 -7.94
CA ASN A 101 9.57 -11.30 -8.56
C ASN A 101 9.02 -12.11 -9.75
N GLU A 102 9.89 -12.70 -10.58
CA GLU A 102 9.50 -13.63 -11.66
C GLU A 102 8.89 -14.93 -11.09
N SER A 103 9.34 -15.36 -9.91
CA SER A 103 8.81 -16.55 -9.22
C SER A 103 7.53 -16.28 -8.43
N GLY A 104 7.03 -15.04 -8.38
CA GLY A 104 5.86 -14.65 -7.57
C GLY A 104 6.10 -14.62 -6.05
N ALA A 105 7.35 -14.67 -5.60
CA ALA A 105 7.68 -14.59 -4.18
C ALA A 105 7.72 -13.13 -3.73
N HIS A 106 6.89 -12.78 -2.73
CA HIS A 106 6.78 -11.43 -2.22
C HIS A 106 7.28 -11.32 -0.78
N PRO A 107 7.90 -10.18 -0.40
CA PRO A 107 8.28 -9.93 0.98
C PRO A 107 7.06 -9.44 1.77
N TYR A 108 6.54 -10.28 2.66
CA TYR A 108 5.48 -9.90 3.60
C TYR A 108 6.07 -9.33 4.89
N ARG A 109 5.41 -8.32 5.46
CA ARG A 109 5.76 -7.78 6.78
C ARG A 109 4.92 -8.49 7.84
N SER A 110 5.57 -8.94 8.92
CA SER A 110 4.85 -9.46 10.09
C SER A 110 4.04 -8.36 10.76
N THR A 111 2.83 -8.68 11.18
CA THR A 111 2.08 -7.84 12.11
C THR A 111 2.47 -8.27 13.53
N PRO A 112 3.06 -7.40 14.36
CA PRO A 112 3.26 -7.72 15.76
C PRO A 112 1.88 -7.80 16.43
N VAL A 113 1.60 -8.94 17.07
CA VAL A 113 0.34 -9.17 17.80
C VAL A 113 0.71 -9.56 19.23
N GLN A 114 0.00 -9.00 20.22
CA GLN A 114 0.15 -9.46 21.61
C GLN A 114 -0.35 -10.90 21.71
N VAL A 115 0.40 -11.77 22.40
CA VAL A 115 -0.06 -13.13 22.69
C VAL A 115 -1.26 -13.06 23.63
N LEU A 116 -2.45 -13.32 23.10
CA LEU A 116 -3.69 -13.34 23.86
C LEU A 116 -3.90 -14.75 24.44
N LEU A 117 -3.61 -14.93 25.73
CA LEU A 117 -4.03 -16.15 26.42
C LEU A 117 -5.56 -16.22 26.47
N THR A 118 -6.12 -17.41 26.32
CA THR A 118 -7.59 -17.65 26.23
C THR A 118 -8.37 -16.95 27.36
N ARG A 119 -7.83 -16.95 28.58
CA ARG A 119 -8.42 -16.24 29.74
C ARG A 119 -8.60 -14.72 29.56
N TYR A 120 -7.80 -14.09 28.70
CA TYR A 120 -7.91 -12.67 28.41
C TYR A 120 -8.86 -12.39 27.24
N ALA A 121 -9.15 -13.38 26.40
CA ALA A 121 -10.10 -13.24 25.30
C ALA A 121 -11.53 -13.08 25.84
N GLU A 122 -11.93 -13.93 26.80
CA GLU A 122 -13.24 -13.83 27.45
C GLU A 122 -13.43 -12.49 28.15
N ARG A 123 -12.44 -12.04 28.94
CA ARG A 123 -12.50 -10.74 29.62
C ARG A 123 -12.62 -9.57 28.64
N ARG A 124 -11.94 -9.63 27.50
CA ARG A 124 -12.07 -8.63 26.44
C ARG A 124 -13.47 -8.66 25.83
N TYR A 125 -14.02 -9.84 25.57
CA TYR A 125 -15.36 -9.99 25.03
C TYR A 125 -16.43 -9.42 25.98
N THR A 126 -16.34 -9.76 27.27
CA THR A 126 -17.23 -9.19 28.30
C THR A 126 -17.13 -7.67 28.37
N TRP A 127 -15.91 -7.12 28.30
CA TRP A 127 -15.70 -5.68 28.29
C TRP A 127 -16.28 -5.02 27.02
N CYS A 128 -16.08 -5.61 25.85
CA CYS A 128 -16.68 -5.11 24.61
C CYS A 128 -18.20 -5.08 24.70
N ASN A 129 -18.84 -6.15 25.19
CA ASN A 129 -20.30 -6.19 25.36
C ASN A 129 -20.77 -5.14 26.37
N PHE A 130 -20.04 -4.94 27.47
CA PHE A 130 -20.34 -3.88 28.42
C PHE A 130 -20.31 -2.49 27.76
N VAL A 131 -19.26 -2.18 26.98
CA VAL A 131 -19.15 -0.91 26.27
C VAL A 131 -20.30 -0.74 25.25
N MET A 132 -20.60 -1.79 24.47
CA MET A 132 -21.67 -1.75 23.48
C MET A 132 -23.04 -1.47 24.11
N ASN A 133 -23.37 -2.12 25.22
CA ASN A 133 -24.64 -1.90 25.92
C ASN A 133 -24.73 -0.47 26.49
N ASN A 134 -23.65 0.03 27.09
CA ASN A 134 -23.64 1.40 27.62
C ASN A 134 -23.74 2.46 26.51
N LEU A 135 -23.25 2.18 25.30
CA LEU A 135 -23.40 3.06 24.15
C LEU A 135 -24.84 3.12 23.62
N GLU A 136 -25.63 2.07 23.79
CA GLU A 136 -27.06 2.07 23.43
C GLU A 136 -27.86 3.01 24.33
N ASP A 137 -27.60 2.96 25.65
CA ASP A 137 -28.30 3.81 26.63
C ASP A 137 -27.72 5.23 26.71
N HIS A 138 -26.41 5.38 26.51
CA HIS A 138 -25.66 6.63 26.68
C HIS A 138 -24.67 6.85 25.53
N PRO A 139 -25.08 7.55 24.45
CA PRO A 139 -24.23 7.76 23.27
C PRO A 139 -22.91 8.50 23.54
N THR A 140 -22.82 9.25 24.65
CA THR A 140 -21.60 9.98 25.06
C THR A 140 -20.67 9.17 25.95
N PHE A 141 -21.01 7.91 26.27
CA PHE A 141 -20.28 7.08 27.24
C PHE A 141 -18.76 7.05 27.01
N LEU A 142 -18.31 6.92 25.76
CA LEU A 142 -16.87 6.90 25.44
C LEU A 142 -16.18 8.26 25.59
N VAL A 143 -16.92 9.35 25.38
CA VAL A 143 -16.43 10.73 25.49
C VAL A 143 -16.26 11.13 26.96
N ASP A 144 -17.12 10.60 27.83
CA ASP A 144 -17.11 10.85 29.26
C ASP A 144 -16.05 10.02 30.02
N ILE A 145 -15.39 9.08 29.33
CA ILE A 145 -14.28 8.30 29.90
C ILE A 145 -12.98 9.11 29.86
N ILE A 146 -12.32 9.18 31.01
CA ILE A 146 -10.93 9.59 31.13
C ILE A 146 -10.04 8.38 30.82
N TRP A 147 -9.22 8.51 29.78
CA TRP A 147 -8.26 7.49 29.36
C TRP A 147 -6.89 7.79 29.97
N MET A 148 -6.25 6.78 30.56
CA MET A 148 -4.93 6.92 31.16
C MET A 148 -4.04 5.75 30.72
N ASP A 149 -2.79 6.03 30.35
CA ASP A 149 -1.82 5.00 30.00
C ASP A 149 -0.37 5.43 30.28
N GLU A 150 0.53 4.44 30.33
CA GLU A 150 1.97 4.63 30.41
C GLU A 150 2.64 4.23 29.09
N ALA A 151 3.45 5.13 28.54
CA ALA A 151 4.28 4.86 27.36
C ALA A 151 5.77 4.92 27.70
N CYS A 152 6.52 3.93 27.26
CA CYS A 152 7.97 3.81 27.46
C CYS A 152 8.72 4.13 26.15
N PHE A 153 9.52 5.19 26.15
CA PHE A 153 10.35 5.61 25.03
C PHE A 153 11.81 5.26 25.29
N SER A 154 12.40 4.35 24.52
CA SER A 154 13.82 4.00 24.60
C SER A 154 14.60 4.49 23.38
N ARG A 155 15.86 4.89 23.60
CA ARG A 155 16.75 5.38 22.52
C ARG A 155 17.10 4.30 21.47
N ASN A 156 17.02 3.03 21.84
CA ASN A 156 17.36 1.91 20.95
C ASN A 156 16.21 1.50 20.02
N GLY A 157 15.06 2.16 20.12
CA GLY A 157 13.93 1.96 19.23
C GLY A 157 13.26 0.61 19.44
N MET A 158 11.93 0.62 19.38
CA MET A 158 11.14 -0.58 19.15
C MET A 158 11.76 -1.36 17.97
N CYS A 159 11.81 -2.70 18.07
CA CYS A 159 12.37 -3.59 17.05
C CYS A 159 12.15 -3.04 15.63
N ASN A 160 13.23 -2.83 14.89
CA ASN A 160 13.16 -2.20 13.57
C ASN A 160 12.29 -3.05 12.62
N ARG A 161 11.01 -2.66 12.48
CA ARG A 161 9.99 -3.30 11.64
C ARG A 161 10.40 -3.38 10.17
N GLN A 162 11.38 -2.58 9.75
CA GLN A 162 11.91 -2.61 8.38
C GLN A 162 12.85 -3.80 8.12
N ILE A 163 13.31 -4.49 9.17
CA ILE A 163 14.27 -5.60 9.04
C ILE A 163 13.54 -6.96 8.99
N ILE A 164 12.36 -7.08 9.60
CA ILE A 164 11.61 -8.34 9.65
C ILE A 164 10.69 -8.45 8.42
N HIS A 165 11.17 -9.19 7.43
CA HIS A 165 10.42 -9.53 6.22
C HIS A 165 10.36 -11.05 6.08
N THR A 166 9.26 -11.59 5.58
CA THR A 166 9.11 -13.02 5.30
C THR A 166 8.77 -13.22 3.84
N TRP A 167 9.66 -13.92 3.13
CA TRP A 167 9.45 -14.31 1.74
C TRP A 167 8.52 -15.51 1.66
N SER A 168 7.45 -15.38 0.89
CA SER A 168 6.51 -16.47 0.63
C SER A 168 5.81 -16.27 -0.72
N LEU A 169 5.32 -17.36 -1.32
CA LEU A 169 4.48 -17.34 -2.52
C LEU A 169 3.05 -16.90 -2.21
N GLU A 170 2.58 -17.17 -0.99
CA GLU A 170 1.27 -16.76 -0.47
C GLU A 170 1.44 -16.01 0.85
N ASN A 171 0.49 -15.12 1.19
CA ASN A 171 0.57 -14.35 2.43
C ASN A 171 0.47 -15.28 3.65
N PRO A 172 1.53 -15.43 4.46
CA PRO A 172 1.54 -16.38 5.56
C PRO A 172 0.76 -15.93 6.80
N ARG A 173 0.25 -14.68 6.85
CA ARG A 173 -0.47 -14.08 7.99
C ARG A 173 0.18 -14.34 9.36
N PHE A 174 1.51 -14.43 9.39
CA PHE A 174 2.25 -14.78 10.60
C PHE A 174 2.46 -13.55 11.50
N SER A 175 2.41 -13.79 12.81
CA SER A 175 2.74 -12.82 13.85
C SER A 175 4.10 -13.16 14.46
N VAL A 176 4.84 -12.14 14.89
CA VAL A 176 6.13 -12.30 15.59
C VAL A 176 5.99 -11.75 16.99
N GLU A 177 6.42 -12.54 17.97
CA GLU A 177 6.50 -12.12 19.36
C GLU A 177 7.64 -11.12 19.55
N VAL A 178 7.34 -9.95 20.12
CA VAL A 178 8.34 -8.93 20.42
C VAL A 178 8.62 -8.94 21.92
N ARG A 179 9.88 -9.17 22.31
CA ARG A 179 10.33 -9.01 23.69
C ARG A 179 10.70 -7.55 23.96
N HIS A 180 10.16 -7.00 25.02
CA HIS A 180 10.50 -5.66 25.50
C HIS A 180 11.72 -5.74 26.43
N GLU A 181 12.93 -5.56 25.89
CA GLU A 181 14.12 -5.41 26.72
C GLU A 181 14.34 -3.94 27.13
N LEU A 182 14.54 -3.73 28.42
CA LEU A 182 14.66 -2.45 29.10
C LEU A 182 16.04 -1.81 28.83
N CYS A 183 16.18 -1.12 27.71
CA CYS A 183 17.24 -0.12 27.54
C CYS A 183 16.74 1.24 28.03
N ARG A 184 17.64 2.02 28.65
CA ARG A 184 17.41 3.39 29.20
C ARG A 184 16.22 4.07 28.53
N SER A 185 15.11 4.11 29.25
CA SER A 185 13.83 4.58 28.77
C SER A 185 13.31 5.73 29.62
N ILE A 186 12.66 6.67 28.94
CA ILE A 186 11.81 7.68 29.56
C ILE A 186 10.40 7.10 29.54
N ASN A 187 9.78 7.04 30.71
CA ASN A 187 8.38 6.67 30.83
C ASN A 187 7.54 7.94 30.92
N VAL A 188 6.39 7.90 30.27
CA VAL A 188 5.42 8.99 30.23
C VAL A 188 4.09 8.43 30.69
N TRP A 189 3.56 8.98 31.77
CA TRP A 189 2.17 8.80 32.13
C TRP A 189 1.35 9.92 31.51
N CYS A 190 0.20 9.59 30.92
CA CYS A 190 -0.61 10.52 30.17
C CYS A 190 -2.09 10.26 30.43
N GLU A 191 -2.86 11.34 30.56
CA GLU A 191 -4.31 11.33 30.72
C GLU A 191 -4.98 12.11 29.59
N THR A 192 -5.94 11.50 28.91
CA THR A 192 -6.74 12.14 27.87
C THR A 192 -8.23 12.05 28.15
N PHE A 193 -8.95 13.13 27.89
CA PHE A 193 -10.38 13.25 28.07
C PHE A 193 -10.97 14.06 26.94
N ASN A 194 -12.07 13.58 26.35
CA ASN A 194 -12.76 14.26 25.25
C ASN A 194 -11.79 14.75 24.15
N ASP A 195 -10.95 13.85 23.65
CA ASP A 195 -9.90 14.08 22.64
C ASP A 195 -8.84 15.14 23.00
N ARG A 196 -8.75 15.52 24.28
CA ARG A 196 -7.76 16.49 24.79
C ARG A 196 -6.83 15.84 25.79
N LEU A 197 -5.57 16.24 25.73
CA LEU A 197 -4.57 15.90 26.74
C LEU A 197 -4.83 16.72 28.01
N ILE A 198 -5.17 16.04 29.12
CA ILE A 198 -5.34 16.69 30.44
C ILE A 198 -3.97 16.88 31.07
N GLY A 199 -3.16 15.82 31.13
CA GLY A 199 -1.93 15.81 31.91
C GLY A 199 -0.89 14.85 31.35
N LYS A 200 0.39 15.21 31.51
CA LYS A 200 1.51 14.32 31.22
C LYS A 200 2.60 14.45 32.28
N VAL A 201 3.14 13.33 32.73
CA VAL A 201 4.23 13.27 33.71
C VAL A 201 5.35 12.43 33.12
N PHE A 202 6.54 13.03 33.04
CA PHE A 202 7.76 12.36 32.58
C PHE A 202 8.57 11.90 33.79
N TYR A 203 9.08 10.68 33.72
CA TYR A 203 9.99 10.18 34.74
C TYR A 203 10.99 9.17 34.16
N GLU A 204 12.14 9.11 34.81
CA GLU A 204 13.20 8.16 34.50
C GLU A 204 13.00 6.86 35.29
N GLY A 205 13.14 5.74 34.60
CA GLY A 205 12.98 4.40 35.17
C GLY A 205 11.53 3.93 35.29
N LYS A 206 11.33 2.77 35.93
CA LYS A 206 10.02 2.11 36.03
C LYS A 206 9.07 2.86 36.96
N LEU A 207 7.79 2.93 36.59
CA LEU A 207 6.73 3.37 37.49
C LEU A 207 6.52 2.31 38.58
N THR A 208 6.60 2.73 39.84
CA THR A 208 6.29 1.87 41.00
C THR A 208 5.01 2.35 41.65
N GLY A 209 4.28 1.47 42.35
CA GLY A 209 3.00 1.84 42.98
C GLY A 209 3.10 3.00 43.99
N GLN A 210 4.28 3.23 44.58
CA GLN A 210 4.54 4.40 45.43
C GLN A 210 4.55 5.72 44.65
N ARG A 211 5.05 5.70 43.40
CA ARG A 211 5.10 6.87 42.52
C ARG A 211 3.72 7.25 41.96
N TYR A 212 2.76 6.32 41.97
CA TYR A 212 1.38 6.57 41.51
C TYR A 212 0.51 7.30 42.55
N ARG A 213 0.94 7.37 43.82
CA ARG A 213 0.15 7.96 44.92
C ARG A 213 0.45 9.44 45.19
N VAL A 214 1.32 10.06 44.40
CA VAL A 214 1.76 11.45 44.62
C VAL A 214 0.73 12.42 44.05
#